data_AF-A0A6N8QJE3-F1
#
_entry.id   AF-A0A6N8QJE3-F1
#
_cell.length_a   1.000
_cell.length_b   1.000
_cell.length_c   1.000
_cell.angle_alpha   90.00
_cell.angle_beta   90.00
_cell.angle_gamma   90.00
#
_symmetry.space_group_name_H-M   'P 1'
#
loop_
_entity.id
_entity.type
_entity.pdbx_description
1 polymer ?
#
loop_
_entity_poly.entity_id
_entity_poly.type
_entity_poly.pdbx_seq_one_letter_code
_entity_poly.pdbx_strand_id
1 'polypeptide(L)' 'MRHPLVMGNWKLNGSRHMVHELVSNLRKELAGVAGCAVAIAPPEM' A
#
# COMPACT_ATOMS: atom_id res chain seq x y z
N MET A 1 -9.60 -2.18 -22.19
CA MET A 1 -9.94 -1.21 -21.12
C MET A 1 -8.75 -1.13 -20.18
N ARG A 2 -8.30 0.07 -19.76
CA ARG A 2 -7.19 0.19 -18.80
C ARG A 2 -7.65 -0.25 -17.41
N HIS A 3 -6.84 -1.04 -16.70
CA HIS A 3 -7.10 -1.41 -15.31
C HIS A 3 -6.55 -0.30 -14.39
N PRO A 4 -7.37 0.30 -13.50
CA PRO A 4 -6.93 1.37 -12.62
C PRO A 4 -5.79 0.96 -11.69
N LEU A 5 -4.92 1.92 -11.34
CA LEU A 5 -3.88 1.79 -10.34
C LEU A 5 -4.04 2.91 -9.31
N VAL A 6 -4.07 2.54 -8.02
CA VAL A 6 -4.00 3.46 -6.88
C VAL A 6 -2.64 3.28 -6.22
N MET A 7 -1.89 4.37 -6.06
CA MET A 7 -0.52 4.32 -5.52
C MET A 7 -0.34 5.26 -4.33
N GLY A 8 0.09 4.71 -3.19
CA GLY A 8 0.45 5.49 -2.00
C GLY A 8 1.96 5.73 -1.93
N ASN A 9 2.42 6.93 -2.28
CA ASN A 9 3.81 7.35 -2.06
C ASN A 9 3.99 7.88 -0.64
N TRP A 10 4.79 7.19 0.17
CA TRP A 10 4.98 7.54 1.58
C TRP A 10 6.03 8.63 1.76
N LYS A 11 6.79 8.99 0.71
CA LYS A 11 7.87 9.98 0.78
C LYS A 11 8.86 9.59 1.89
N LEU A 12 9.36 10.55 2.65
CA LEU A 12 10.22 10.31 3.83
C LEU A 12 9.42 9.99 5.11
N ASN A 13 8.33 9.24 4.99
CA ASN A 13 7.53 8.81 6.14
C ASN A 13 7.56 7.30 6.26
N GLY A 14 8.03 6.81 7.40
CA GLY A 14 8.09 5.38 7.67
C GLY A 14 9.06 5.04 8.77
N SER A 15 8.73 3.98 9.50
CA SER A 15 9.64 3.19 10.32
C SER A 15 9.34 1.72 10.06
N ARG A 16 10.27 0.81 10.37
CA ARG A 16 10.05 -0.64 10.17
C ARG A 16 8.76 -1.13 10.83
N HIS A 17 8.46 -0.61 12.03
CA HIS A 17 7.25 -0.93 12.77
C HIS A 17 5.99 -0.43 12.05
N MET A 18 5.97 0.86 11.67
CA MET A 18 4.85 1.45 10.94
C MET A 18 4.58 0.73 9.61
N VAL A 19 5.64 0.44 8.85
CA VAL A 19 5.54 -0.27 7.55
C VAL A 19 4.88 -1.63 7.75
N HIS A 20 5.34 -2.39 8.74
CA HIS A 20 4.80 -3.71 9.03
C HIS A 20 3.32 -3.66 9.43
N GLU A 21 2.97 -2.76 10.36
CA GLU A 21 1.59 -2.62 10.83
C GLU A 21 0.65 -2.18 9.70
N LEU A 22 1.03 -1.14 8.95
CA LEU A 22 0.20 -0.58 7.89
C LEU A 22 0.01 -1.56 6.73
N VAL A 23 1.06 -2.27 6.30
CA VAL A 23 0.94 -3.30 5.24
C VAL A 23 0.07 -4.46 5.69
N SER A 24 0.23 -4.93 6.92
CA SER A 24 -0.61 -6.02 7.47
C SER A 24 -2.08 -5.63 7.46
N ASN A 25 -2.41 -4.42 7.92
CA ASN A 25 -3.80 -3.95 8.00
C ASN A 25 -4.37 -3.67 6.60
N LEU A 26 -3.62 -3.02 5.71
CA LEU A 26 -4.06 -2.76 4.33
C LEU A 26 -4.40 -4.06 3.59
N ARG A 27 -3.61 -5.12 3.75
CA ARG A 27 -3.89 -6.41 3.09
C ARG A 27 -5.20 -7.04 3.57
N LYS A 28 -5.57 -6.87 4.84
CA LYS A 28 -6.84 -7.37 5.39
C LYS A 28 -8.01 -6.58 4.81
N GLU A 29 -7.94 -5.25 4.85
CA GLU A 29 -9.01 -4.38 4.35
C GLU A 29 -9.23 -4.52 2.85
N LEU A 30 -8.17 -4.80 2.08
CA LEU A 30 -8.24 -4.92 0.63
C LEU A 30 -8.53 -6.36 0.13
N ALA A 31 -8.73 -7.34 1.03
CA ALA A 31 -8.83 -8.76 0.64
C ALA A 31 -9.98 -9.07 -0.35
N GLY A 32 -11.02 -8.25 -0.39
CA GLY A 32 -12.14 -8.37 -1.33
C GLY A 32 -12.19 -7.30 -2.42
N VAL A 33 -11.22 -6.38 -2.45
CA VAL A 33 -11.20 -5.27 -3.41
C VAL A 33 -10.75 -5.78 -4.76
N ALA A 34 -11.63 -5.62 -5.76
CA ALA A 34 -11.37 -5.91 -7.15
C ALA A 34 -11.58 -4.65 -8.00
N GLY A 35 -11.04 -4.66 -9.22
CA GLY A 35 -11.24 -3.56 -10.17
C GLY A 35 -10.17 -2.47 -10.13
N CYS A 36 -9.17 -2.58 -9.26
CA CYS A 36 -7.94 -1.79 -9.33
C CYS A 36 -6.74 -2.56 -8.75
N ALA A 37 -5.54 -2.19 -9.22
CA ALA A 37 -4.30 -2.54 -8.56
C ALA A 37 -3.99 -1.51 -7.47
N VAL A 38 -3.39 -1.96 -6.38
CA VAL A 38 -2.93 -1.10 -5.28
C VAL A 38 -1.42 -1.29 -5.10
N ALA A 39 -0.69 -0.18 -5.10
CA ALA A 39 0.75 -0.14 -4.86
C ALA A 39 1.08 0.82 -3.71
N ILE A 40 2.17 0.51 -2.99
CA ILE A 40 2.74 1.37 -1.96
C ILE A 40 4.22 1.61 -2.28
N ALA A 41 4.71 2.80 -1.98
CA ALA A 41 6.11 3.18 -2.12
C ALA A 41 6.64 3.72 -0.78
N PRO A 42 7.10 2.83 0.13
CA PRO A 42 7.82 3.22 1.34
C PRO A 42 9.20 3.82 1.02
N PRO A 43 9.78 4.61 1.93
CA PRO A 43 11.19 4.99 1.83
C PRO A 43 12.11 3.76 1.94
N GLU A 44 13.33 3.86 1.41
CA GLU A 44 14.39 2.90 1.71
C GLU A 44 14.70 2.95 3.23
N MET A 45 14.97 1.79 3.85
CA MET A 45 15.14 1.62 5.31
C MET A 45 16.40 0.82 5.66
#